data_AF-S3BCR4-F1
#
_entry.id   AF-S3BCR4-F1
#
_cell.length_a   1.000
_cell.length_b   1.000
_cell.length_c   1.000
_cell.angle_alpha   90.00
_cell.angle_beta   90.00
_cell.angle_gamma   90.00
#
_symmetry.space_group_name_H-M   'P 1'
#
loop_
_entity.id
_entity.type
_entity.pdbx_description
1 polymer ?
#
loop_
_entity_poly.entity_id
_entity_poly.type
_entity_poly.pdbx_seq_one_letter_code
_entity_poly.pdbx_strand_id
1 'polypeptide(L)'
;MSTKEIKFVNVDEKLGKDKFFVDEENAHIVLCDEPDRKEFRKLVKACPANLYKEADDGTISFDCAGCLECGTCRVLCGDTILKKWEFPQGTFGVEFRFG
;
A
#
# COMPACT_ATOMS: atom_id res chain seq x y z
N MET A 1 -33.74 -4.59 15.60
CA MET A 1 -32.49 -4.83 14.85
C MET A 1 -31.50 -3.74 15.26
N SER A 2 -30.38 -4.11 15.88
CA SER A 2 -29.37 -3.13 16.32
C SER A 2 -28.61 -2.61 15.10
N THR A 3 -28.76 -1.33 14.80
CA THR A 3 -27.93 -0.61 13.83
C THR A 3 -26.52 -0.49 14.40
N LYS A 4 -25.62 -1.37 13.97
CA LYS A 4 -24.20 -1.29 14.31
C LYS A 4 -23.63 -0.05 13.62
N GLU A 5 -23.17 0.91 14.41
CA GLU A 5 -22.43 2.08 13.90
C GLU A 5 -21.20 1.60 13.13
N ILE A 6 -21.13 1.91 11.84
CA ILE A 6 -19.93 1.64 11.04
C ILE A 6 -18.95 2.76 11.33
N LYS A 7 -17.97 2.49 12.19
CA LYS A 7 -16.82 3.39 12.38
C LYS A 7 -15.92 3.29 11.16
N PHE A 8 -15.91 4.35 10.36
CA PHE A 8 -14.91 4.51 9.31
C PHE A 8 -13.54 4.69 9.95
N VAL A 9 -12.58 3.84 9.55
CA VAL A 9 -11.20 3.92 10.00
C VAL A 9 -10.43 4.77 9.01
N ASN A 10 -9.82 5.84 9.50
CA ASN A 10 -8.80 6.56 8.75
C ASN A 10 -7.47 5.79 8.88
N VAL A 11 -7.03 5.14 7.81
CA VAL A 11 -5.77 4.37 7.81
C VAL A 11 -4.56 5.29 7.90
N ASP A 12 -4.60 6.46 7.29
CA ASP A 12 -3.50 7.43 7.29
C ASP A 12 -3.21 7.93 8.73
N GLU A 13 -4.24 8.14 9.54
CA GLU A 13 -4.09 8.49 10.97
C GLU A 13 -3.41 7.36 11.77
N LYS A 14 -3.67 6.10 11.41
CA LYS A 14 -3.03 4.95 12.05
C LYS A 14 -1.58 4.83 11.65
N LEU A 15 -1.27 4.95 10.36
CA LEU A 15 0.09 4.92 9.85
C LEU A 15 0.93 6.06 10.44
N GLY A 16 0.33 7.22 10.73
CA GLY A 16 1.02 8.33 11.41
C GLY A 16 1.57 8.02 12.81
N LYS A 17 1.25 6.86 13.40
CA LYS A 17 1.84 6.38 14.66
C LYS A 17 3.12 5.56 14.46
N ASP A 18 3.28 5.01 13.26
CA ASP A 18 4.47 4.30 12.85
C ASP A 18 5.53 5.31 12.39
N LYS A 19 6.80 4.88 12.40
CA LYS A 19 7.90 5.69 11.87
C LYS A 19 8.38 5.04 10.59
N PHE A 20 8.50 5.84 9.55
CA PHE A 20 8.98 5.42 8.25
C PHE A 20 10.26 6.19 7.91
N PHE A 21 11.23 5.47 7.37
CA PHE A 21 12.41 6.04 6.75
C PHE A 21 12.27 5.81 5.25
N VAL A 22 11.98 6.88 4.50
CA VAL A 22 11.68 6.78 3.07
C VAL A 22 12.95 7.02 2.27
N ASP A 23 13.25 6.09 1.36
CA ASP A 23 14.29 6.27 0.34
C ASP A 23 13.64 6.89 -0.90
N GLU A 24 13.76 8.21 -1.04
CA GLU A 24 13.16 8.95 -2.16
C GLU A 24 13.83 8.64 -3.51
N GLU A 25 15.07 8.16 -3.49
CA GLU A 25 15.83 7.83 -4.71
C GLU A 25 15.57 6.39 -5.17
N ASN A 26 15.20 5.49 -4.25
CA ASN A 26 15.01 4.07 -4.53
C ASN A 26 13.66 3.55 -4.03
N ALA A 27 12.60 3.81 -4.81
CA ALA A 27 11.31 3.17 -4.57
C ALA A 27 11.44 1.63 -4.61
N HIS A 28 11.03 0.98 -3.53
CA HIS A 28 11.09 -0.48 -3.37
C HIS A 28 9.91 -1.20 -4.07
N ILE A 29 8.86 -0.45 -4.46
CA ILE A 29 7.76 -0.93 -5.31
C ILE A 29 7.61 0.01 -6.49
N VAL A 30 7.56 -0.54 -7.69
CA VAL A 30 7.25 0.20 -8.93
C VAL A 30 6.14 -0.54 -9.65
N LEU A 31 5.09 0.19 -10.05
CA LEU A 31 3.98 -0.38 -10.83
C LEU A 31 4.34 -0.42 -12.32
N CYS A 32 3.68 -1.27 -13.09
CA CYS A 32 3.71 -1.16 -14.55
C CYS A 32 3.04 0.14 -15.02
N ASP A 33 3.36 0.58 -16.24
CA ASP A 33 2.90 1.87 -16.76
C ASP A 33 1.37 1.91 -16.96
N GLU A 34 0.77 0.77 -17.35
CA GLU A 34 -0.67 0.64 -17.62
C GLU A 34 -1.28 -0.55 -16.84
N PRO A 35 -1.56 -0.38 -15.54
CA PRO A 35 -2.10 -1.46 -14.71
C PRO A 35 -3.55 -1.79 -15.07
N ASP A 36 -3.84 -3.09 -15.25
CA ASP A 36 -5.22 -3.57 -15.43
C ASP A 36 -6.08 -3.22 -14.20
N ARG A 37 -7.26 -2.66 -14.45
CA ARG A 37 -8.16 -2.15 -13.40
C ARG A 37 -8.69 -3.25 -12.49
N LYS A 38 -8.98 -4.44 -13.02
CA LYS A 38 -9.53 -5.54 -12.23
C LYS A 38 -8.48 -6.09 -11.27
N GLU A 39 -7.23 -6.20 -11.74
CA GLU A 39 -6.09 -6.58 -10.92
C GLU A 39 -5.75 -5.49 -9.89
N PHE A 40 -5.70 -4.21 -10.27
CA PHE A 40 -5.43 -3.09 -9.36
C PHE A 40 -6.41 -3.03 -8.19
N ARG A 41 -7.71 -3.29 -8.43
CA ARG A 41 -8.74 -3.35 -7.38
C ARG A 41 -8.51 -4.43 -6.33
N LYS A 42 -7.74 -5.48 -6.62
CA LYS A 42 -7.30 -6.44 -5.60
C LYS A 42 -6.41 -5.74 -4.58
N LEU A 43 -5.47 -4.90 -5.05
CA LEU A 43 -4.55 -4.15 -4.20
C LEU A 43 -5.25 -3.08 -3.37
N VAL A 44 -6.21 -2.35 -3.97
CA VAL A 44 -7.05 -1.38 -3.25
C VAL A 44 -7.76 -2.02 -2.06
N LYS A 45 -8.27 -3.25 -2.23
CA LYS A 45 -9.01 -3.97 -1.17
C LYS A 45 -8.12 -4.66 -0.14
N ALA A 46 -6.95 -5.13 -0.57
CA ALA A 46 -6.13 -6.04 0.23
C ALA A 46 -4.93 -5.37 0.90
N CYS A 47 -4.50 -4.19 0.45
CA CYS A 47 -3.40 -3.47 1.06
C CYS A 47 -3.80 -2.98 2.46
N PRO A 48 -3.17 -3.46 3.55
CA PRO A 48 -3.55 -3.06 4.91
C PRO A 48 -3.22 -1.59 5.22
N ALA A 49 -2.27 -1.00 4.48
CA ALA A 49 -1.86 0.39 4.57
C ALA A 49 -2.63 1.32 3.61
N ASN A 50 -3.59 0.81 2.85
CA ASN A 50 -4.42 1.61 1.93
C ASN A 50 -3.61 2.47 0.93
N LEU A 51 -2.49 1.92 0.45
CA LEU A 51 -1.54 2.65 -0.42
C LEU A 51 -1.99 2.75 -1.88
N TYR A 52 -2.91 1.88 -2.31
CA TYR A 52 -3.45 1.85 -3.65
C TYR A 52 -4.85 2.46 -3.61
N LYS A 53 -5.07 3.56 -4.32
CA LYS A 53 -6.33 4.30 -4.32
C LYS A 53 -6.87 4.39 -5.75
N GLU A 54 -8.18 4.25 -5.90
CA GLU A 54 -8.92 4.49 -7.13
C GLU A 54 -10.03 5.50 -6.79
N ALA A 55 -10.04 6.64 -7.47
CA ALA A 55 -11.06 7.67 -7.34
C ALA A 55 -12.30 7.35 -8.20
N ASP A 56 -13.41 8.04 -7.95
CA ASP A 56 -14.68 7.81 -8.64
C ASP A 56 -14.61 8.08 -10.16
N ASP A 57 -13.72 8.97 -10.59
CA ASP A 57 -13.44 9.26 -12.00
C ASP A 57 -12.52 8.21 -12.67
N GLY A 58 -12.12 7.19 -11.90
CA GLY A 58 -11.21 6.13 -12.32
C GLY A 58 -9.73 6.48 -12.20
N THR A 59 -9.36 7.67 -11.73
CA THR A 59 -7.96 8.02 -11.48
C THR A 59 -7.39 7.10 -10.41
N ILE A 60 -6.24 6.48 -10.70
CA ILE A 60 -5.53 5.66 -9.72
C ILE A 60 -4.33 6.42 -9.16
N SER A 61 -4.03 6.20 -7.89
CA SER A 61 -2.82 6.68 -7.24
C SER A 61 -2.20 5.60 -6.36
N PHE A 62 -0.89 5.71 -6.18
CA PHE A 62 -0.09 4.80 -5.37
C PHE A 62 0.99 5.60 -4.64
N ASP A 63 1.17 5.30 -3.35
CA ASP A 63 2.23 5.87 -2.53
C ASP A 63 2.92 4.77 -1.73
N CYS A 64 4.22 4.54 -1.96
CA CYS A 64 4.97 3.49 -1.27
C CYS A 64 5.55 3.92 0.08
N ALA A 65 5.47 5.20 0.45
CA ALA A 65 6.09 5.73 1.67
C ALA A 65 5.54 5.10 2.96
N GLY A 66 4.25 4.73 2.98
CA GLY A 66 3.59 4.07 4.11
C GLY A 66 3.60 2.54 4.05
N CYS A 67 4.49 1.92 3.28
CA CYS A 67 4.51 0.47 3.09
C CYS A 67 4.89 -0.26 4.38
N LEU A 68 4.04 -1.20 4.80
CA LEU A 68 4.27 -2.05 5.97
C LEU A 68 5.10 -3.31 5.63
N GLU A 69 5.63 -3.43 4.42
CA GLU A 69 6.49 -4.53 3.98
C GLU A 69 5.85 -5.95 4.09
N CYS A 70 4.53 -6.02 4.24
CA CYS A 70 3.80 -7.28 4.46
C CYS A 70 3.76 -8.22 3.24
N GLY A 71 4.09 -7.75 2.04
CA GLY A 71 4.15 -8.56 0.82
C GLY A 71 2.80 -8.91 0.18
N THR A 72 1.66 -8.49 0.72
CA THR A 72 0.32 -8.79 0.14
C THR A 72 0.22 -8.42 -1.34
N CYS A 73 0.74 -7.25 -1.73
CA CYS A 73 0.73 -6.82 -3.13
C CYS A 73 1.56 -7.72 -4.04
N ARG A 74 2.72 -8.18 -3.56
CA ARG A 74 3.59 -9.12 -4.29
C ARG A 74 2.87 -10.45 -4.52
N VAL A 75 2.21 -10.98 -3.50
CA VAL A 75 1.48 -12.26 -3.61
C VAL A 75 0.30 -12.16 -4.58
N LEU A 76 -0.45 -11.06 -4.55
CA LEU A 76 -1.66 -10.92 -5.36
C LEU A 76 -1.40 -10.52 -6.81
N CYS A 77 -0.41 -9.65 -7.05
CA CYS A 77 -0.22 -8.99 -8.34
C CYS A 77 1.26 -8.87 -8.75
N GLY A 78 2.14 -9.71 -8.22
CA GLY A 78 3.57 -9.72 -8.54
C GLY A 78 3.86 -9.88 -10.04
N ASP A 79 3.08 -10.71 -10.74
CA ASP A 79 3.25 -10.98 -12.18
C ASP A 79 2.36 -10.10 -13.09
N THR A 80 1.57 -9.19 -12.50
CA THR A 80 0.57 -8.39 -13.26
C THR A 80 0.76 -6.90 -13.11
N ILE A 81 0.78 -6.39 -11.88
CA ILE A 81 0.77 -4.94 -11.60
C ILE A 81 2.16 -4.43 -11.20
N LEU A 82 2.99 -5.28 -10.60
CA LEU A 82 4.28 -4.87 -10.07
C LEU A 82 5.37 -5.06 -11.12
N LYS A 83 5.97 -3.94 -11.57
CA LYS A 83 7.20 -3.95 -12.38
C LYS A 83 8.43 -4.24 -11.52
N LYS A 84 8.41 -3.80 -10.26
CA LYS A 84 9.44 -4.03 -9.26
C LYS A 84 8.79 -4.24 -7.90
N TRP A 85 9.27 -5.23 -7.16
CA TRP A 85 9.01 -5.37 -5.74
C TRP A 85 10.27 -5.93 -5.08
N GLU A 86 10.77 -5.22 -4.09
CA GLU A 86 11.83 -5.66 -3.20
C GLU A 86 11.57 -5.12 -1.80
N PHE A 87 12.29 -5.62 -0.81
CA PHE A 87 12.31 -4.97 0.49
C PHE A 87 13.04 -3.62 0.37
N PRO A 88 12.67 -2.61 1.19
CA PRO A 88 13.47 -1.40 1.32
C PRO A 88 14.94 -1.71 1.63
N GLN A 89 15.84 -0.82 1.23
CA GLN A 89 17.24 -0.92 1.60
C GLN A 89 17.39 -0.88 3.12
N GLY A 90 18.49 -1.45 3.64
CA GLY A 90 18.73 -1.47 5.08
C GLY A 90 18.60 -0.06 5.68
N THR A 91 17.99 0.03 6.87
CA THR A 91 17.64 1.28 7.58
C THR A 91 16.49 2.11 7.00
N PHE A 92 15.96 1.75 5.84
CA PHE A 92 14.73 2.31 5.28
C PHE A 92 13.52 1.41 5.55
N GLY A 93 12.33 1.93 5.26
CA GLY A 93 11.06 1.23 5.48
C GLY A 93 10.42 1.55 6.82
N VAL A 94 9.58 0.65 7.30
CA VAL A 94 8.83 0.81 8.56
C VAL A 94 9.66 0.38 9.77
N GLU A 95 9.68 1.19 10.82
CA GLU A 95 10.32 0.87 12.10
C GLU A 95 9.29 0.32 13.11
N PHE A 96 9.26 -1.00 13.28
CA PHE A 96 8.44 -1.64 14.32
C PHE A 96 9.14 -1.58 15.69
N ARG A 97 8.48 -0.95 16.67
CA ARG A 97 9.04 -0.79 18.03
C ARG A 97 8.77 -1.97 18.96
N PHE A 98 7.65 -2.66 18.75
CA PHE A 98 7.15 -3.68 19.68
C PHE A 98 6.78 -5.02 19.05
N GLY A 99 7.02 -5.21 17.75
CA GLY A 99 6.80 -6.47 17.03
C GLY A 99 5.37 -6.96 17.07
#